data_AF-A0A8D8BTD2-F1
#
_entry.id   AF-A0A8D8BTD2-F1
#
_cell.length_a   1.000
_cell.length_b   1.000
_cell.length_c   1.000
_cell.angle_alpha   90.00
_cell.angle_beta   90.00
_cell.angle_gamma   90.00
#
_symmetry.space_group_name_H-M   'P 1'
#
loop_
_entity.id
_entity.type
_entity.pdbx_description
1 polymer ?
#
loop_
_entity_poly.entity_id
_entity_poly.type
_entity_poly.pdbx_seq_one_letter_code
_entity_poly.pdbx_strand_id
1 'polypeptide(L)'
;YTMTLMGFGVETPIAKPSSVLRKATTMRVIDLGTCASRFLPIRKLPHGIADQQFCTMGSSQDACEGDSGGPLVVELSDVDKLIPFVVGITSLGTGCGEGSVGLYTKVSQYISWVQSVTKSNFNKLQCSRKSVCREYFKDIRSPVSDEWNLLNSVLR
;
A
#
# COMPACT_ATOMS: atom_id res chain seq x y z
N TYR A 1 3.06 9.85 -5.33
CA TYR A 1 1.72 9.26 -5.39
C TYR A 1 1.07 9.33 -4.02
N THR A 2 -0.18 9.76 -3.93
CA THR A 2 -0.99 9.60 -2.72
C THR A 2 -1.60 8.20 -2.72
N MET A 3 -1.64 7.56 -1.55
CA MET A 3 -2.17 6.22 -1.38
C MET A 3 -3.43 6.27 -0.53
N THR A 4 -4.34 5.32 -0.81
CA THR A 4 -5.57 5.14 -0.05
C THR A 4 -5.45 3.92 0.84
N LEU A 5 -5.56 4.14 2.15
CA LEU A 5 -5.76 3.12 3.15
C LEU A 5 -7.27 2.93 3.38
N MET A 6 -7.71 1.70 3.62
CA MET A 6 -9.11 1.41 3.96
C MET A 6 -9.18 0.40 5.11
N GLY A 7 -10.18 0.54 5.98
CA GLY A 7 -10.36 -0.38 7.10
C GLY A 7 -11.52 -0.07 8.02
N PHE A 8 -11.69 -0.94 9.02
CA PHE A 8 -12.73 -0.88 10.05
C PHE A 8 -12.12 -0.67 11.45
N GLY A 9 -10.83 -0.32 11.52
CA GLY A 9 -10.13 -0.04 12.75
C GLY A 9 -10.73 1.11 13.54
N VAL A 10 -10.19 1.33 14.73
CA VAL A 10 -10.62 2.40 15.61
C VAL A 10 -10.20 3.77 15.02
N GLU A 11 -11.07 4.77 15.08
CA GLU A 11 -10.73 6.12 14.57
C GLU A 11 -9.84 6.90 15.56
N THR A 12 -9.90 6.54 16.85
CA THR A 12 -9.02 7.06 17.90
C THR A 12 -8.63 5.91 18.85
N PRO A 13 -7.51 6.01 19.59
CA PRO A 13 -7.01 4.90 20.41
C PRO A 13 -7.98 4.38 21.49
N ILE A 14 -8.97 5.17 21.89
CA ILE A 14 -9.95 4.84 22.94
C ILE A 14 -11.31 4.43 22.35
N ALA A 15 -11.51 4.64 21.04
CA ALA A 15 -12.76 4.32 20.37
C ALA A 15 -12.93 2.80 20.15
N LYS A 16 -14.18 2.41 19.89
CA LYS A 16 -14.49 1.08 19.36
C LYS A 16 -14.20 1.04 17.85
N PRO A 17 -13.94 -0.15 17.27
CA PRO A 17 -13.79 -0.30 15.83
C PRO A 17 -15.01 0.23 15.08
N SER A 18 -14.79 0.81 13.90
CA SER A 18 -15.88 1.33 13.09
C SER A 18 -16.73 0.20 12.53
N SER A 19 -18.06 0.33 12.58
CA SER A 19 -18.99 -0.56 11.87
C SER A 19 -19.14 -0.22 10.39
N VAL A 20 -18.55 0.90 9.95
CA VAL A 20 -18.60 1.41 8.58
C VAL A 20 -17.18 1.49 8.03
N LEU A 21 -16.97 1.01 6.80
CA LEU A 21 -15.65 1.06 6.16
C LEU A 21 -15.20 2.52 6.03
N ARG A 22 -14.00 2.82 6.55
CA ARG A 22 -13.36 4.12 6.44
C ARG A 22 -12.23 4.09 5.43
N LYS A 23 -11.84 5.27 4.94
CA LYS A 23 -10.68 5.44 4.08
C LYS A 23 -9.88 6.68 4.45
N ALA A 24 -8.56 6.58 4.33
CA ALA A 24 -7.62 7.68 4.43
C ALA A 24 -6.88 7.82 3.09
N THR A 25 -6.87 9.00 2.49
CA THR A 25 -6.39 9.19 1.10
C THR A 25 -5.10 10.00 0.99
N THR A 26 -4.53 10.40 2.12
CA THR A 26 -3.35 11.29 2.17
C THR A 26 -2.06 10.56 2.49
N MET A 27 -2.05 9.24 2.48
CA MET A 27 -0.87 8.44 2.81
C MET A 27 0.22 8.65 1.77
N ARG A 28 1.44 8.96 2.22
CA ARG A 28 2.61 9.12 1.36
C ARG A 28 3.77 8.29 1.89
N VAL A 29 4.53 7.69 0.99
CA VAL A 29 5.77 6.99 1.34
C VAL A 29 6.77 8.01 1.89
N ILE A 30 7.45 7.62 2.97
CA ILE A 30 8.56 8.38 3.56
C ILE A 30 9.85 7.57 3.43
N ASP A 31 11.00 8.26 3.45
CA ASP A 31 12.29 7.60 3.34
C ASP A 31 12.59 6.72 4.57
N LEU A 32 13.42 5.70 4.36
CA LEU A 32 13.75 4.72 5.40
C LEU A 32 14.45 5.35 6.61
N GLY A 33 15.25 6.41 6.42
CA GLY A 33 15.93 7.10 7.52
C GLY A 33 14.93 7.80 8.45
N THR A 34 14.04 8.59 7.86
CA THR A 34 12.92 9.21 8.57
C THR A 34 12.07 8.15 9.24
N CYS A 35 11.74 7.05 8.54
CA CYS A 35 10.92 6.01 9.14
C CYS A 35 11.60 5.32 10.32
N ALA A 36 12.83 4.84 10.16
CA ALA A 36 13.57 4.16 11.20
C ALA A 36 13.74 5.05 12.44
N SER A 37 13.89 6.36 12.26
CA SER A 37 13.98 7.32 13.37
C SER A 37 12.70 7.41 14.21
N ARG A 38 11.54 7.02 13.65
CA ARG A 38 10.22 7.08 14.33
C ARG A 38 9.91 5.82 15.12
N PHE A 39 10.56 4.70 14.79
CA PHE A 39 10.39 3.45 15.52
C PHE A 39 11.50 3.27 16.55
N LEU A 40 11.13 3.28 17.83
CA LEU A 40 12.04 2.87 18.89
C LEU A 40 12.38 1.36 18.76
N PRO A 41 13.49 0.88 19.36
CA PRO A 41 13.75 -0.55 19.45
C PRO A 41 12.59 -1.26 20.16
N ILE A 42 11.80 -2.00 19.39
CA ILE A 42 10.63 -2.72 19.89
C ILE A 42 10.79 -4.21 19.61
N ARG A 43 10.19 -5.06 20.46
CA ARG A 43 10.22 -6.52 20.31
C ARG A 43 9.71 -6.99 18.93
N LYS A 44 8.82 -6.22 18.29
CA LYS A 44 8.28 -6.50 16.95
C LYS A 44 9.28 -6.22 15.81
N LEU A 45 10.34 -5.44 16.06
CA LEU A 45 11.37 -5.05 15.09
C LEU A 45 12.78 -5.27 15.70
N PRO A 46 13.16 -6.52 16.04
CA PRO A 46 14.42 -6.81 16.74
C PRO A 46 15.67 -6.45 15.92
N HIS A 47 15.53 -6.36 14.60
CA HIS A 47 16.60 -6.00 13.66
C HIS A 47 16.27 -4.71 12.90
N GLY A 48 15.35 -3.90 13.41
CA GLY A 48 14.85 -2.72 12.72
C GLY A 48 13.84 -3.05 11.61
N ILE A 49 13.66 -2.10 10.69
CA ILE A 49 12.75 -2.21 9.55
C ILE A 49 13.41 -3.03 8.45
N ALA A 50 12.72 -4.07 7.96
CA ALA A 50 13.24 -4.94 6.92
C ALA A 50 13.00 -4.37 5.51
N ASP A 51 13.80 -4.78 4.52
CA ASP A 51 13.67 -4.37 3.10
C ASP A 51 12.32 -4.73 2.47
N GLN A 52 11.63 -5.72 3.06
CA GLN A 52 10.28 -6.12 2.66
C GLN A 52 9.18 -5.27 3.29
N GLN A 53 9.55 -4.19 3.96
CA GLN A 53 8.64 -3.24 4.58
C GLN A 53 8.94 -1.83 4.08
N PHE A 54 7.93 -0.97 4.14
CA PHE A 54 8.08 0.45 3.84
C PHE A 54 7.09 1.23 4.68
N CYS A 55 7.35 2.53 4.83
CA CYS A 55 6.57 3.37 5.72
C CYS A 55 5.78 4.39 4.96
N THR A 56 4.63 4.72 5.51
CA THR A 56 3.87 5.88 5.07
C THR A 56 3.50 6.77 6.23
N MET A 57 3.31 8.04 5.92
CA MET A 57 2.81 9.04 6.84
C MET A 57 1.65 9.76 6.13
N GLY A 58 0.52 9.85 6.79
CA GLY A 58 -0.59 10.68 6.34
C GLY A 58 -0.49 12.10 6.89
N SER A 59 -1.26 13.02 6.31
CA SER A 59 -1.30 14.41 6.79
C SER A 59 -1.95 14.56 8.16
N SER A 60 -3.01 13.78 8.40
CA SER A 60 -3.84 13.83 9.62
C SER A 60 -4.64 12.53 9.82
N GLN A 61 -4.34 11.50 9.04
CA GLN A 61 -5.05 10.23 8.97
C GLN A 61 -4.01 9.12 8.89
N ASP A 62 -4.27 7.99 9.53
CA ASP A 62 -3.40 6.81 9.48
C ASP A 62 -4.22 5.55 9.76
N ALA A 63 -3.60 4.39 9.60
CA ALA A 63 -4.11 3.13 10.13
C ALA A 63 -4.08 3.15 11.65
N CYS A 64 -5.03 2.45 12.26
CA CYS A 64 -5.06 2.27 13.70
C CYS A 64 -5.33 0.81 14.07
N GLU A 65 -5.50 0.58 15.37
CA GLU A 65 -5.80 -0.75 15.91
C GLU A 65 -7.06 -1.32 15.23
N GLY A 66 -6.94 -2.55 14.73
CA GLY A 66 -7.97 -3.21 13.92
C GLY A 66 -7.83 -3.07 12.41
N ASP A 67 -6.95 -2.20 11.90
CA ASP A 67 -6.68 -2.09 10.45
C ASP A 67 -5.57 -3.02 9.95
N SER A 68 -4.91 -3.76 10.85
CA SER A 68 -3.84 -4.72 10.51
C SER A 68 -4.34 -5.77 9.50
N GLY A 69 -3.56 -6.00 8.45
CA GLY A 69 -3.94 -6.86 7.32
C GLY A 69 -4.76 -6.14 6.23
N GLY A 70 -5.21 -4.90 6.48
CA GLY A 70 -5.93 -4.08 5.52
C GLY A 70 -5.05 -3.60 4.35
N PRO A 71 -5.66 -3.27 3.20
CA PRO A 71 -4.93 -2.87 2.00
C PRO A 71 -4.53 -1.40 2.03
N LEU A 72 -3.30 -1.13 1.60
CA LEU A 72 -2.86 0.19 1.13
C LEU A 72 -2.81 0.17 -0.40
N VAL A 73 -3.59 1.05 -1.02
CA VAL A 73 -3.86 1.05 -2.46
C VAL A 73 -3.31 2.29 -3.13
N VAL A 74 -2.75 2.13 -4.33
CA VAL A 74 -2.52 3.23 -5.27
C VAL A 74 -3.39 3.04 -6.49
N GLU A 75 -3.92 4.11 -7.04
CA GLU A 75 -4.61 4.10 -8.32
C GLU A 75 -3.61 4.50 -9.41
N LEU A 76 -3.38 3.62 -10.38
CA LEU A 76 -2.51 3.87 -11.54
C LEU A 76 -3.37 4.05 -12.78
N SER A 77 -2.94 4.91 -13.69
CA SER A 77 -3.67 5.18 -14.93
C SER A 77 -3.31 4.16 -16.01
N ASP A 78 -4.30 3.54 -16.62
CA ASP A 78 -4.13 2.74 -17.84
C ASP A 78 -5.17 3.12 -18.90
N VAL A 79 -4.66 3.63 -20.03
CA VAL A 79 -5.46 4.13 -21.16
C VAL A 79 -6.48 5.18 -20.70
N ASP A 80 -7.71 4.76 -20.37
CA ASP A 80 -8.84 5.61 -19.97
C ASP A 80 -9.38 5.26 -18.57
N LYS A 81 -8.65 4.47 -17.76
CA LYS A 81 -9.12 4.02 -16.43
C LYS A 81 -8.07 4.14 -15.35
N LEU A 82 -8.54 4.45 -14.14
CA LEU A 82 -7.78 4.28 -12.91
C LEU A 82 -7.96 2.85 -12.41
N ILE A 83 -6.84 2.17 -12.16
CA ILE A 83 -6.81 0.78 -11.71
C ILE A 83 -6.20 0.74 -10.31
N PRO A 84 -6.92 0.21 -9.30
CA PRO A 84 -6.41 0.10 -7.96
C PRO A 84 -5.41 -1.07 -7.85
N PHE A 85 -4.23 -0.79 -7.30
CA PHE A 85 -3.21 -1.77 -6.98
C PHE A 85 -2.95 -1.78 -5.48
N VAL A 86 -3.01 -2.96 -4.86
CA VAL A 86 -2.57 -3.15 -3.49
C VAL A 86 -1.05 -3.15 -3.46
N VAL A 87 -0.46 -2.15 -2.82
CA VAL A 87 1.00 -1.95 -2.76
C VAL A 87 1.56 -2.26 -1.38
N GLY A 88 0.73 -2.14 -0.35
CA GLY A 88 1.08 -2.41 1.03
C GLY A 88 -0.01 -3.18 1.75
N ILE A 89 0.39 -3.94 2.76
CA ILE A 89 -0.50 -4.53 3.76
C ILE A 89 -0.18 -3.90 5.10
N THR A 90 -1.17 -3.32 5.77
CA THR A 90 -1.02 -2.69 7.09
C THR A 90 -0.44 -3.69 8.10
N SER A 91 0.65 -3.34 8.77
CA SER A 91 1.33 -4.24 9.70
C SER A 91 1.42 -3.67 11.12
N LEU A 92 2.06 -2.51 11.28
CA LEU A 92 2.28 -1.89 12.58
C LEU A 92 2.42 -0.38 12.42
N GLY A 93 2.34 0.37 13.51
CA GLY A 93 2.46 1.82 13.49
C GLY A 93 3.03 2.34 14.79
N THR A 94 3.39 3.62 14.79
CA THR A 94 3.86 4.36 15.98
C THR A 94 2.73 4.87 16.86
N GLY A 95 1.49 4.78 16.37
CA GLY A 95 0.28 5.31 17.01
C GLY A 95 -0.81 5.49 15.96
N CYS A 96 -1.76 6.39 16.23
CA CYS A 96 -2.83 6.73 15.30
C CYS A 96 -3.01 8.25 15.24
N GLY A 97 -3.35 8.79 14.07
CA GLY A 97 -3.70 10.19 13.87
C GLY A 97 -2.55 11.04 13.32
N GLU A 98 -2.53 12.33 13.68
CA GLU A 98 -1.55 13.26 13.13
C GLU A 98 -0.12 12.92 13.59
N GLY A 99 0.81 12.89 12.63
CA GLY A 99 2.23 12.61 12.89
C GLY A 99 2.56 11.15 13.15
N SER A 100 1.57 10.23 13.11
CA SER A 100 1.85 8.80 13.17
C SER A 100 2.40 8.29 11.84
N VAL A 101 3.28 7.31 11.97
CA VAL A 101 3.89 6.58 10.86
C VAL A 101 3.40 5.15 10.91
N GLY A 102 2.80 4.71 9.80
CA GLY A 102 2.43 3.33 9.55
C GLY A 102 3.53 2.60 8.79
N LEU A 103 3.80 1.36 9.20
CA LEU A 103 4.69 0.41 8.56
C LEU A 103 3.88 -0.68 7.87
N TYR A 104 4.21 -0.92 6.61
CA TYR A 104 3.46 -1.77 5.70
C TYR A 104 4.36 -2.85 5.12
N THR A 105 3.81 -4.05 4.94
CA THR A 105 4.47 -5.11 4.17
C THR A 105 4.43 -4.75 2.69
N LYS A 106 5.59 -4.76 2.02
CA LYS A 106 5.77 -4.42 0.60
C LYS A 106 5.29 -5.55 -0.30
N VAL A 107 4.06 -5.44 -0.83
CA VAL A 107 3.42 -6.51 -1.62
C VAL A 107 4.27 -6.98 -2.80
N SER A 108 5.01 -6.08 -3.45
CA SER A 108 5.85 -6.43 -4.59
C SER A 108 6.93 -7.47 -4.28
N GLN A 109 7.40 -7.56 -3.02
CA GLN A 109 8.38 -8.55 -2.58
C GLN A 109 7.78 -9.96 -2.39
N TYR A 110 6.46 -10.06 -2.30
CA TYR A 110 5.76 -11.31 -2.01
C TYR A 110 4.97 -11.86 -3.20
N ILE A 111 4.96 -11.19 -4.36
CA ILE A 111 4.19 -11.62 -5.54
C ILE A 111 4.51 -13.07 -5.92
N SER A 112 5.80 -13.45 -5.98
CA SER A 112 6.20 -14.82 -6.33
C SER A 112 5.64 -15.84 -5.33
N TRP A 113 5.64 -15.51 -4.03
CA TRP A 113 5.05 -16.35 -3.00
C TRP A 113 3.53 -16.47 -3.17
N VAL A 114 2.82 -15.34 -3.36
CA VAL A 114 1.36 -15.37 -3.58
C VAL A 114 1.01 -16.21 -4.81
N GLN A 115 1.76 -16.07 -5.92
CA GLN A 115 1.58 -16.87 -7.13
C GLN A 115 1.76 -18.36 -6.85
N SER A 116 2.78 -18.73 -6.07
CA SER A 116 3.05 -20.13 -5.71
C SER A 116 1.92 -20.76 -4.88
N VAL A 117 1.35 -20.02 -3.93
CA VAL A 117 0.28 -20.49 -3.04
C VAL A 117 -1.05 -20.57 -3.79
N THR A 118 -1.38 -19.55 -4.58
CA THR A 118 -2.66 -19.44 -5.30
C THR A 118 -2.67 -20.20 -6.63
N LYS A 119 -1.52 -20.72 -7.06
CA LYS A 119 -1.31 -21.32 -8.40
C LYS A 119 -1.77 -20.40 -9.54
N SER A 120 -1.65 -19.09 -9.33
CA SER A 120 -2.06 -18.05 -10.27
C SER A 120 -0.85 -17.31 -10.82
N ASN A 121 -0.95 -16.80 -12.05
CA ASN A 121 0.07 -15.93 -12.63
C ASN A 121 -0.44 -14.49 -12.67
N PHE A 122 0.17 -13.62 -11.87
CA PHE A 122 -0.14 -12.19 -11.83
C PHE A 122 0.81 -11.43 -12.75
N ASN A 123 0.42 -11.30 -14.02
CA ASN A 123 1.10 -10.42 -14.96
C ASN A 123 0.51 -9.00 -14.83
N LYS A 124 1.35 -8.01 -14.53
CA LYS A 124 0.95 -6.60 -14.35
C LYS A 124 0.17 -6.05 -15.55
N LEU A 125 0.60 -6.39 -16.78
CA LEU A 125 -0.07 -5.99 -18.02
C LEU A 125 -1.41 -6.71 -18.20
N GLN A 126 -1.56 -7.94 -17.70
CA GLN A 126 -2.85 -8.63 -17.74
C GLN A 126 -3.83 -8.08 -16.69
N CYS A 127 -3.34 -7.71 -15.50
CA CYS A 127 -4.15 -7.03 -14.49
C CYS A 127 -4.67 -5.68 -15.02
N SER A 128 -3.84 -4.94 -15.75
CA SER A 128 -4.25 -3.65 -16.32
C SER A 128 -5.25 -3.82 -17.49
N ARG A 129 -4.99 -4.79 -18.39
CA ARG A 129 -5.83 -5.10 -19.56
C ARG A 129 -7.17 -5.77 -19.23
N LYS A 130 -7.32 -6.45 -18.10
CA LYS A 130 -8.59 -7.11 -17.70
C LYS A 130 -9.75 -6.12 -17.44
N SER A 131 -9.49 -4.81 -17.43
CA SER A 131 -10.49 -3.77 -17.14
C SER A 131 -11.21 -3.22 -18.38
N VAL A 132 -10.66 -3.36 -19.60
CA VAL A 132 -11.34 -3.10 -20.90
C VAL A 132 -10.58 -3.82 -22.02
N CYS A 133 -11.24 -4.76 -22.71
CA CYS A 133 -10.85 -5.13 -24.06
C CYS A 133 -11.85 -4.48 -25.03
N ARG A 134 -11.55 -3.28 -25.54
CA ARG A 134 -12.13 -2.78 -26.79
C ARG A 134 -11.07 -2.94 -27.86
N GLU A 135 -11.49 -3.50 -28.99
CA GLU A 135 -10.63 -3.85 -30.11
C GLU A 135 -9.79 -2.70 -30.66
N TYR A 136 -10.22 -1.46 -30.39
CA TYR A 136 -9.61 -0.20 -30.78
C TYR A 136 -8.26 0.14 -30.13
N PHE A 137 -7.87 -0.50 -29.02
CA PHE A 137 -6.68 -0.08 -28.24
C PHE A 137 -5.52 -1.10 -28.24
N LYS A 138 -5.52 -2.06 -29.16
CA LYS A 138 -4.48 -3.13 -29.23
C LYS A 138 -3.06 -2.59 -29.45
N ASP A 139 -2.91 -1.41 -30.05
CA ASP A 139 -1.61 -0.85 -30.46
C ASP A 139 -1.06 0.23 -29.51
N ILE A 140 -1.75 0.55 -28.41
CA ILE A 140 -1.27 1.54 -27.42
C ILE A 140 -0.39 0.84 -26.37
N ARG A 141 0.86 1.30 -26.23
CA ARG A 141 1.78 0.87 -25.16
C ARG A 141 1.21 1.34 -23.81
N SER A 142 0.87 0.42 -22.92
CA SER A 142 0.30 0.73 -21.61
C SER A 142 1.29 1.53 -20.74
N PRO A 143 0.95 2.76 -20.29
CA PRO A 143 1.81 3.58 -19.44
C PRO A 143 2.01 2.99 -18.04
N VAL A 144 1.23 1.96 -17.66
CA VAL A 144 1.33 1.25 -16.39
C VAL A 144 2.74 0.71 -16.14
N SER A 145 3.46 0.31 -17.20
CA SER A 145 4.84 -0.18 -17.01
C SER A 145 5.79 0.89 -16.49
N ASP A 146 5.64 2.14 -16.94
CA ASP A 146 6.50 3.25 -16.54
C ASP A 146 6.09 3.80 -15.15
N GLU A 147 4.78 3.95 -14.90
CA GLU A 147 4.26 4.33 -13.58
C GLU A 147 4.59 3.30 -12.51
N TRP A 148 4.54 2.01 -12.85
CA TRP A 148 4.89 0.93 -11.94
C TRP A 148 6.39 0.92 -11.60
N ASN A 149 7.25 1.22 -12.57
CA ASN A 149 8.69 1.31 -12.33
C ASN A 149 9.03 2.51 -11.43
N LEU A 150 8.39 3.66 -11.65
CA LEU A 150 8.48 4.84 -10.79
C LEU A 150 7.93 4.57 -9.38
N LEU A 151 6.82 3.85 -9.27
CA LEU A 151 6.28 3.44 -7.97
C LEU A 151 7.26 2.54 -7.21
N ASN A 152 7.88 1.57 -7.87
CA ASN A 152 8.86 0.71 -7.20
C ASN A 152 10.16 1.42 -6.85
N SER A 153 10.55 2.47 -7.58
CA SER A 153 11.69 3.29 -7.18
C SER A 153 11.36 4.14 -5.95
N VAL A 154 10.12 4.62 -5.82
CA VAL A 154 9.64 5.36 -4.64
C VAL A 154 9.43 4.45 -3.43
N LEU A 155 9.06 3.19 -3.64
CA LEU A 155 8.89 2.20 -2.57
C LEU A 155 10.22 1.59 -2.07
N ARG A 156 11.39 1.99 -2.61
CA ARG A 156 12.70 1.53 -2.14
C ARG A 156 13.08 2.17 -0.82
#